data_AF-A0A2E5L4U6-F1
#
_entry.id   AF-A0A2E5L4U6-F1
#
_cell.length_a   1.000
_cell.length_b   1.000
_cell.length_c   1.000
_cell.angle_alpha   90.00
_cell.angle_beta   90.00
_cell.angle_gamma   90.00
#
_symmetry.space_group_name_H-M   'P 1'
#
loop_
_entity.id
_entity.type
_entity.pdbx_description
1 polymer ?
#
loop_
_entity_poly.entity_id
_entity_poly.type
_entity_poly.pdbx_seq_one_letter_code
_entity_poly.pdbx_strand_id
1 'polypeptide(L)'
;MLKRKRRRKMGNKQVAVATARPARRDGLKKKKIISAWRVVRLASLATIWGAVAIVLVVVYEATQLPDISQIDYRERNIGLRLMTKNRLEFASFGDLYMEPVEFKEIPEALISALLATEDRRFHSHFGIDLISIARAIVINVKDGTIKQGGSTLTQQLAKNLFLTFDRSFERKVQELLLSFWLETSFTKEQILTLYLNRVYFGAGTYGIQSAANHYFGKPVSALKLYDAALLVGLLKAPSRYNPIINPELSKKRTRQVLENMVSAGKLSSTDAKSAYRDRSIIRVKKIVSRGHRYFADWVRERSVAYVPNFPGDRKISTTIDMVLQRKAEDAIQNGLKLGKSRKVEQAAMVVLDKTGAVLAMVGGKNHAHSQFNRATQALRQPGSAFKPIVFLAALLSGFEPGTMIPDSPLKIGDWAPRNFDGKFRNLVSLKEALAMSYNVASVRLSTKVGRAKIIKIAHRMGIVSKLDDEPSLALGTSEVSLLQITAGYAAIANGGHPVEPYGVTEITSRGEKVIYKRRSQLGPRIASNKEIAAMNEMMEEVILAGTGKQADIGRQAAGKTGTSQGHRDAWFIGYAGELVAGVWVGRDDASSMIGVTGGGLPAAIWSQFMQEALK
;
A
#
# COMPACT_ATOMS: atom_id res chain seq x y z
N MET A 1 49.24 -46.79 5.51
CA MET A 1 48.34 -46.11 4.55
C MET A 1 47.38 -45.23 5.32
N LEU A 2 47.58 -43.92 5.18
CA LEU A 2 46.92 -42.77 5.80
C LEU A 2 45.78 -43.04 6.82
N LYS A 3 45.97 -42.96 8.15
CA LYS A 3 47.17 -43.22 8.99
C LYS A 3 46.65 -43.59 10.41
N ARG A 4 46.99 -44.74 11.00
CA ARG A 4 46.34 -46.03 10.67
C ARG A 4 45.89 -46.76 11.96
N LYS A 5 44.78 -47.50 11.91
CA LYS A 5 44.35 -48.44 12.98
C LYS A 5 45.43 -49.48 13.31
N ARG A 6 45.56 -49.87 14.59
CA ARG A 6 46.07 -51.21 15.02
C ARG A 6 45.02 -51.91 15.90
N ARG A 7 45.03 -53.26 15.92
CA ARG A 7 43.92 -54.11 16.38
C ARG A 7 44.19 -54.79 17.73
N ARG A 8 43.19 -54.71 18.63
CA ARG A 8 42.42 -55.79 19.30
C ARG A 8 43.04 -57.20 19.48
N LYS A 9 42.73 -57.83 20.63
CA LYS A 9 43.03 -59.19 21.16
C LYS A 9 44.28 -59.25 22.08
N MET A 10 44.31 -60.02 23.19
CA MET A 10 43.32 -60.94 23.81
C MET A 10 43.61 -61.21 25.32
N GLY A 11 42.60 -61.61 26.13
CA GLY A 11 42.80 -62.57 27.24
C GLY A 11 42.48 -62.21 28.72
N ASN A 12 41.34 -62.70 29.24
CA ASN A 12 41.07 -63.31 30.57
C ASN A 12 41.32 -62.65 31.96
N LYS A 13 40.18 -62.34 32.65
CA LYS A 13 39.62 -62.95 33.90
C LYS A 13 40.17 -62.75 35.35
N GLN A 14 39.23 -62.29 36.22
CA GLN A 14 38.80 -62.81 37.56
C GLN A 14 39.28 -62.25 38.95
N VAL A 15 38.46 -61.34 39.52
CA VAL A 15 37.71 -61.34 40.84
C VAL A 15 38.40 -61.50 42.24
N ALA A 16 37.87 -60.72 43.24
CA ALA A 16 37.87 -60.86 44.74
C ALA A 16 39.02 -60.25 45.60
N VAL A 17 38.86 -59.84 46.90
CA VAL A 17 37.70 -59.42 47.78
C VAL A 17 38.23 -58.69 49.06
N ALA A 18 37.56 -57.59 49.52
CA ALA A 18 37.47 -57.00 50.90
C ALA A 18 38.78 -56.72 51.74
N THR A 19 38.81 -56.01 52.89
CA THR A 19 37.79 -55.51 53.84
C THR A 19 37.79 -53.99 54.14
N ALA A 20 38.21 -53.51 55.33
CA ALA A 20 37.46 -52.44 56.03
C ALA A 20 38.19 -51.40 56.94
N ARG A 21 37.34 -50.53 57.52
CA ARG A 21 37.43 -49.34 58.41
C ARG A 21 37.80 -49.64 59.89
N PRO A 22 38.05 -48.63 60.80
CA PRO A 22 37.64 -47.20 60.82
C PRO A 22 38.85 -46.21 60.88
N ALA A 23 38.86 -44.95 61.38
CA ALA A 23 37.95 -44.10 62.19
C ALA A 23 38.15 -42.57 61.90
N ARG A 24 37.50 -41.64 62.65
CA ARG A 24 37.61 -40.16 62.48
C ARG A 24 37.17 -39.32 63.72
N ARG A 25 37.74 -38.12 63.93
CA ARG A 25 37.16 -36.93 64.64
C ARG A 25 38.04 -35.67 64.44
N ASP A 26 37.57 -34.42 64.55
CA ASP A 26 36.33 -33.78 64.07
C ASP A 26 36.49 -32.24 64.10
N GLY A 27 35.84 -31.50 63.20
CA GLY A 27 35.86 -30.02 63.17
C GLY A 27 34.51 -29.43 62.77
N LEU A 28 33.91 -28.62 63.66
CA LEU A 28 32.54 -28.13 63.52
C LEU A 28 32.41 -26.88 62.62
N LYS A 29 31.46 -26.89 61.68
CA LYS A 29 30.91 -25.67 61.04
C LYS A 29 29.38 -25.65 61.15
N LYS A 30 28.84 -24.59 61.78
CA LYS A 30 27.39 -24.40 61.99
C LYS A 30 26.66 -24.15 60.66
N LYS A 31 25.62 -24.93 60.35
CA LYS A 31 24.62 -24.57 59.32
C LYS A 31 23.47 -23.81 59.99
N LYS A 32 23.07 -22.64 59.43
CA LYS A 32 21.90 -21.89 59.90
C LYS A 32 20.62 -22.59 59.41
N ILE A 33 19.83 -23.16 60.32
CA ILE A 33 18.46 -23.57 60.02
C ILE A 33 17.60 -22.31 59.94
N ILE A 34 17.01 -22.04 58.78
CA ILE A 34 16.00 -20.99 58.63
C ILE A 34 14.66 -21.57 59.08
N SER A 35 14.10 -21.05 60.17
CA SER A 35 12.80 -21.50 60.66
C SER A 35 11.70 -21.22 59.63
N ALA A 36 10.74 -22.15 59.47
CA ALA A 36 9.63 -22.01 58.52
C ALA A 36 8.86 -20.69 58.69
N TRP A 37 8.70 -20.24 59.95
CA TRP A 37 8.14 -18.93 60.30
C TRP A 37 8.82 -17.73 59.60
N ARG A 38 10.14 -17.78 59.36
CA ARG A 38 10.82 -16.73 58.59
C ARG A 38 10.48 -16.80 57.10
N VAL A 39 10.30 -17.99 56.54
CA VAL A 39 9.86 -18.16 55.14
C VAL A 39 8.44 -17.65 54.97
N VAL A 40 7.52 -18.02 55.87
CA VAL A 40 6.13 -17.52 55.87
C VAL A 40 6.08 -16.00 56.05
N ARG A 41 6.86 -15.42 56.99
CA ARG A 41 6.91 -13.97 57.20
C ARG A 41 7.53 -13.21 56.02
N LEU A 42 8.53 -13.78 55.34
CA LEU A 42 9.09 -13.18 54.12
C LEU A 42 8.11 -13.28 52.95
N ALA A 43 7.40 -14.40 52.81
CA ALA A 43 6.36 -14.56 51.79
C ALA A 43 5.21 -13.57 52.00
N SER A 44 4.67 -13.41 53.21
CA SER A 44 3.60 -12.45 53.48
C SER A 44 4.06 -11.00 53.30
N LEU A 45 5.29 -10.66 53.71
CA LEU A 45 5.86 -9.33 53.46
C LEU A 45 6.02 -9.06 51.95
N ALA A 46 6.46 -10.05 51.18
CA ALA A 46 6.56 -9.94 49.72
C ALA A 46 5.18 -9.85 49.04
N THR A 47 4.14 -10.53 49.56
CA THR A 47 2.75 -10.36 49.09
C THR A 47 2.24 -8.94 49.37
N ILE A 48 2.51 -8.38 50.55
CA ILE A 48 2.12 -7.01 50.91
C ILE A 48 2.83 -5.98 50.01
N TRP A 49 4.15 -6.07 49.86
CA TRP A 49 4.89 -5.17 48.96
C TRP A 49 4.52 -5.36 47.49
N GLY A 50 4.19 -6.58 47.06
CA GLY A 50 3.65 -6.85 45.73
C GLY A 50 2.29 -6.18 45.51
N ALA A 51 1.39 -6.24 46.50
CA ALA A 51 0.10 -5.56 46.45
C ALA A 51 0.27 -4.02 46.43
N VAL A 52 1.17 -3.47 47.26
CA VAL A 52 1.51 -2.03 47.25
C VAL A 52 2.09 -1.61 45.89
N ALA A 53 2.99 -2.40 45.30
CA ALA A 53 3.54 -2.13 43.97
C ALA A 53 2.46 -2.16 42.88
N ILE A 54 1.51 -3.10 42.94
CA ILE A 54 0.36 -3.15 42.03
C ILE A 54 -0.52 -1.91 42.20
N VAL A 55 -0.82 -1.49 43.44
CA VAL A 55 -1.60 -0.27 43.70
C VAL A 55 -0.88 0.98 43.19
N LEU A 56 0.43 1.10 43.41
CA LEU A 56 1.23 2.23 42.90
C LEU A 56 1.25 2.28 41.36
N VAL A 57 1.37 1.13 40.69
CA VAL A 57 1.24 1.05 39.22
C VAL A 57 -0.17 1.44 38.78
N VAL A 58 -1.22 0.95 39.42
CA VAL A 58 -2.62 1.29 39.07
C VAL A 58 -2.91 2.79 39.27
N VAL A 59 -2.38 3.41 40.34
CA VAL A 59 -2.52 4.86 40.59
C VAL A 59 -1.71 5.67 39.57
N TYR A 60 -0.48 5.25 39.25
CA TYR A 60 0.33 5.89 38.20
C TYR A 60 -0.39 5.83 36.84
N GLU A 61 -0.85 4.66 36.42
CA GLU A 61 -1.62 4.50 35.17
C GLU A 61 -2.93 5.30 35.18
N ALA A 62 -3.60 5.43 36.33
CA ALA A 62 -4.76 6.30 36.47
C ALA A 62 -4.44 7.79 36.23
N THR A 63 -3.23 8.26 36.60
CA THR A 63 -2.79 9.63 36.28
C THR A 63 -2.33 9.81 34.82
N GLN A 64 -2.15 8.73 34.07
CA GLN A 64 -1.79 8.73 32.63
C GLN A 64 -3.00 8.45 31.72
N LEU A 65 -4.21 8.32 32.27
CA LEU A 65 -5.43 8.19 31.46
C LEU A 65 -5.71 9.48 30.66
N PRO A 66 -6.20 9.39 29.41
CA PRO A 66 -6.60 10.56 28.65
C PRO A 66 -7.78 11.28 29.32
N ASP A 67 -7.91 12.59 29.11
CA ASP A 67 -8.97 13.42 29.72
C ASP A 67 -10.36 13.08 29.18
N ILE A 68 -10.97 12.07 29.80
CA ILE A 68 -12.34 11.59 29.59
C ILE A 68 -13.43 12.65 29.80
N SER A 69 -13.13 13.84 30.34
CA SER A 69 -14.12 14.92 30.48
C SER A 69 -14.36 15.71 29.19
N GLN A 70 -13.41 15.70 28.25
CA GLN A 70 -13.46 16.48 27.01
C GLN A 70 -13.57 15.63 25.74
N ILE A 71 -13.51 14.30 25.84
CA ILE A 71 -13.59 13.41 24.66
C ILE A 71 -15.03 13.35 24.13
N ASP A 72 -15.29 14.04 23.02
CA ASP A 72 -16.45 13.71 22.19
C ASP A 72 -16.23 12.32 21.57
N TYR A 73 -16.94 11.33 22.09
CA TYR A 73 -16.98 9.95 21.62
C TYR A 73 -17.50 9.80 20.17
N ARG A 74 -17.95 10.90 19.54
CA ARG A 74 -18.26 10.99 18.11
C ARG A 74 -17.04 11.32 17.24
N GLU A 75 -15.91 11.76 17.81
CA GLU A 75 -14.67 12.00 17.06
C GLU A 75 -14.20 10.71 16.36
N ARG A 76 -13.89 10.83 15.07
CA ARG A 76 -13.78 9.69 14.16
C ARG A 76 -12.79 10.00 13.05
N ASN A 77 -12.07 9.00 12.52
CA ASN A 77 -11.15 9.26 11.43
C ASN A 77 -11.92 9.73 10.20
N ILE A 78 -11.50 10.85 9.61
CA ILE A 78 -12.19 11.52 8.51
C ILE A 78 -12.39 10.56 7.33
N GLY A 79 -13.65 10.30 6.97
CA GLY A 79 -14.00 9.44 5.84
C GLY A 79 -13.74 10.16 4.50
N LEU A 80 -12.79 9.67 3.71
CA LEU A 80 -12.50 10.16 2.37
C LEU A 80 -13.08 9.19 1.33
N ARG A 81 -13.93 9.67 0.43
CA ARG A 81 -14.54 8.87 -0.66
C ARG A 81 -14.08 9.38 -2.02
N LEU A 82 -13.42 8.53 -2.79
CA LEU A 82 -12.85 8.86 -4.10
C LEU A 82 -13.81 8.46 -5.22
N MET A 83 -14.18 9.44 -6.03
CA MET A 83 -15.16 9.34 -7.11
C MET A 83 -14.46 9.41 -8.47
N THR A 84 -14.86 8.58 -9.42
CA THR A 84 -14.43 8.70 -10.83
C THR A 84 -14.99 9.96 -11.48
N LYS A 85 -14.53 10.29 -12.69
CA LYS A 85 -15.11 11.35 -13.54
C LYS A 85 -16.65 11.26 -13.64
N ASN A 86 -17.20 10.05 -13.62
CA ASN A 86 -18.63 9.77 -13.74
C ASN A 86 -19.33 9.66 -12.37
N ARG A 87 -18.76 10.24 -11.30
CA ARG A 87 -19.31 10.27 -9.93
C ARG A 87 -19.58 8.88 -9.30
N LEU A 88 -18.88 7.83 -9.75
CA LEU A 88 -18.93 6.50 -9.12
C LEU A 88 -17.83 6.38 -8.07
N GLU A 89 -18.15 5.91 -6.86
CA GLU A 89 -17.13 5.63 -5.83
C GLU A 89 -16.28 4.42 -6.26
N PHE A 90 -14.95 4.57 -6.27
CA PHE A 90 -14.02 3.50 -6.62
C PHE A 90 -13.04 3.12 -5.49
N ALA A 91 -12.79 4.04 -4.55
CA ALA A 91 -11.95 3.81 -3.38
C ALA A 91 -12.39 4.69 -2.21
N SER A 92 -12.04 4.29 -0.99
CA SER A 92 -12.30 5.05 0.23
C SER A 92 -11.20 4.84 1.27
N PHE A 93 -11.00 5.85 2.11
CA PHE A 93 -9.96 5.92 3.14
C PHE A 93 -10.50 6.56 4.42
N GLY A 94 -9.75 6.43 5.51
CA GLY A 94 -10.28 6.70 6.85
C GLY A 94 -11.33 5.64 7.21
N ASP A 95 -12.24 6.00 8.09
CA ASP A 95 -13.26 5.08 8.56
C ASP A 95 -14.56 5.30 7.76
N LEU A 96 -15.05 4.29 7.04
CA LEU A 96 -16.40 4.35 6.48
C LEU A 96 -17.43 4.18 7.60
N TYR A 97 -17.93 5.30 8.10
CA TYR A 97 -19.14 5.37 8.90
C TYR A 97 -20.35 5.71 8.03
N MET A 98 -21.35 4.83 8.03
CA MET A 98 -22.75 5.19 7.84
C MET A 98 -23.24 6.01 9.06
N GLU A 99 -24.54 6.29 9.15
CA GLU A 99 -25.09 6.86 10.39
C GLU A 99 -25.05 5.78 11.50
N PRO A 100 -24.75 6.15 12.76
CA PRO A 100 -24.77 5.21 13.88
C PRO A 100 -26.18 4.66 14.08
N VAL A 101 -26.29 3.37 14.36
CA VAL A 101 -27.59 2.73 14.61
C VAL A 101 -27.94 2.73 16.10
N GLU A 102 -29.22 2.90 16.41
CA GLU A 102 -29.74 2.74 17.77
C GLU A 102 -29.79 1.28 18.19
N PHE A 103 -29.81 1.01 19.51
CA PHE A 103 -29.93 -0.36 20.04
C PHE A 103 -31.16 -1.10 19.48
N LYS A 104 -32.28 -0.38 19.30
CA LYS A 104 -33.56 -0.91 18.79
C LYS A 104 -33.52 -1.35 17.32
N GLU A 105 -32.58 -0.83 16.53
CA GLU A 105 -32.43 -1.21 15.11
C GLU A 105 -31.60 -2.49 14.93
N ILE A 106 -30.84 -2.88 15.95
CA ILE A 106 -29.91 -4.00 15.91
C ILE A 106 -30.68 -5.31 16.12
N PRO A 107 -30.70 -6.26 15.17
CA PRO A 107 -31.43 -7.51 15.35
C PRO A 107 -30.92 -8.33 16.54
N GLU A 108 -31.83 -8.93 17.30
CA GLU A 108 -31.50 -9.81 18.44
C GLU A 108 -30.55 -10.94 18.03
N ALA A 109 -30.67 -11.45 16.80
CA ALA A 109 -29.77 -12.45 16.23
C ALA A 109 -28.29 -11.98 16.20
N LEU A 110 -28.02 -10.68 16.00
CA LEU A 110 -26.67 -10.12 16.05
C LEU A 110 -26.16 -10.01 17.49
N ILE A 111 -27.00 -9.50 18.41
CA ILE A 111 -26.65 -9.39 19.83
C ILE A 111 -26.35 -10.79 20.39
N SER A 112 -27.24 -11.75 20.16
CA SER A 112 -27.05 -13.15 20.56
C SER A 112 -25.83 -13.81 19.91
N ALA A 113 -25.52 -13.53 18.63
CA ALA A 113 -24.31 -14.03 17.99
C ALA A 113 -23.03 -13.46 18.62
N LEU A 114 -23.02 -12.15 18.90
CA LEU A 114 -21.91 -11.42 19.52
C LEU A 114 -21.64 -11.94 20.93
N LEU A 115 -22.66 -11.95 21.79
CA LEU A 115 -22.55 -12.44 23.17
C LEU A 115 -22.17 -13.92 23.22
N ALA A 116 -22.75 -14.78 22.38
CA ALA A 116 -22.39 -16.20 22.36
C ALA A 116 -20.92 -16.48 21.98
N THR A 117 -20.28 -15.56 21.25
CA THR A 117 -18.94 -15.74 20.66
C THR A 117 -17.84 -15.00 21.42
N GLU A 118 -18.06 -13.74 21.78
CA GLU A 118 -17.02 -12.87 22.33
C GLU A 118 -17.19 -12.65 23.84
N ASP A 119 -18.42 -12.57 24.38
CA ASP A 119 -18.66 -12.35 25.83
C ASP A 119 -20.00 -12.94 26.32
N ARG A 120 -19.99 -14.21 26.72
CA ARG A 120 -21.20 -14.97 27.09
C ARG A 120 -21.88 -14.52 28.38
N ARG A 121 -21.23 -13.67 29.19
CA ARG A 121 -21.72 -13.21 30.50
C ARG A 121 -21.68 -11.70 30.65
N PHE A 122 -21.72 -11.00 29.52
CA PHE A 122 -21.68 -9.55 29.43
C PHE A 122 -22.63 -8.82 30.40
N HIS A 123 -23.83 -9.36 30.64
CA HIS A 123 -24.81 -8.78 31.58
C HIS A 123 -24.60 -9.16 33.06
N SER A 124 -23.71 -10.12 33.35
CA SER A 124 -23.47 -10.69 34.69
C SER A 124 -22.11 -10.31 35.28
N HIS A 125 -21.34 -9.46 34.59
CA HIS A 125 -20.06 -8.93 35.05
C HIS A 125 -20.00 -7.41 34.90
N PHE A 126 -19.00 -6.78 35.50
CA PHE A 126 -18.79 -5.33 35.49
C PHE A 126 -17.36 -5.06 35.02
N GLY A 127 -17.17 -4.78 33.73
CA GLY A 127 -15.87 -4.53 33.10
C GLY A 127 -15.02 -5.78 32.89
N ILE A 128 -14.95 -6.69 33.88
CA ILE A 128 -14.15 -7.92 33.86
C ILE A 128 -14.92 -9.17 34.26
N ASP A 129 -14.76 -10.24 33.47
CA ASP A 129 -15.23 -11.58 33.83
C ASP A 129 -14.09 -12.43 34.43
N LEU A 130 -13.93 -12.33 35.76
CA LEU A 130 -12.93 -13.08 36.53
C LEU A 130 -12.96 -14.60 36.27
N ILE A 131 -14.14 -15.19 36.09
CA ILE A 131 -14.29 -16.64 35.91
C ILE A 131 -14.15 -17.06 34.44
N SER A 132 -14.26 -16.14 33.47
CA SER A 132 -13.77 -16.38 32.10
C SER A 132 -12.25 -16.20 31.99
N ILE A 133 -11.64 -15.28 32.76
CA ILE A 133 -10.19 -15.18 32.90
C ILE A 133 -9.63 -16.48 33.49
N ALA A 134 -10.17 -16.96 34.61
CA ALA A 134 -9.76 -18.23 35.23
C ALA A 134 -9.92 -19.43 34.28
N ARG A 135 -11.05 -19.52 33.55
CA ARG A 135 -11.27 -20.56 32.52
C ARG A 135 -10.22 -20.50 31.42
N ALA A 136 -9.91 -19.30 30.91
CA ALA A 136 -8.91 -19.12 29.86
C ALA A 136 -7.49 -19.49 30.33
N ILE A 137 -7.13 -19.17 31.58
CA ILE A 137 -5.84 -19.59 32.18
C ILE A 137 -5.74 -21.12 32.22
N VAL A 138 -6.74 -21.80 32.79
CA VAL A 138 -6.75 -23.28 32.89
C VAL A 138 -6.63 -23.94 31.51
N ILE A 139 -7.35 -23.45 30.50
CA ILE A 139 -7.30 -23.98 29.13
C ILE A 139 -5.93 -23.72 28.49
N ASN A 140 -5.42 -22.49 28.55
CA ASN A 140 -4.15 -22.14 27.89
C ASN A 140 -2.95 -22.84 28.55
N VAL A 141 -2.99 -23.11 29.86
CA VAL A 141 -1.98 -23.92 30.58
C VAL A 141 -2.06 -25.38 30.15
N LYS A 142 -3.27 -25.98 30.13
CA LYS A 142 -3.48 -27.38 29.73
C LYS A 142 -3.05 -27.65 28.28
N ASP A 143 -3.31 -26.70 27.39
CA ASP A 143 -3.10 -26.85 25.95
C ASP A 143 -1.74 -26.30 25.47
N GLY A 144 -0.87 -25.85 26.39
CA GLY A 144 0.49 -25.35 26.13
C GLY A 144 0.59 -24.14 25.19
N THR A 145 -0.55 -23.54 24.83
CA THR A 145 -0.68 -22.54 23.76
C THR A 145 -1.85 -21.60 24.05
N ILE A 146 -1.71 -20.32 23.69
CA ILE A 146 -2.77 -19.31 23.89
C ILE A 146 -3.86 -19.52 22.84
N LYS A 147 -4.89 -20.30 23.18
CA LYS A 147 -6.05 -20.58 22.31
C LYS A 147 -7.25 -19.68 22.61
N GLN A 148 -7.44 -19.31 23.87
CA GLN A 148 -8.60 -18.53 24.33
C GLN A 148 -8.18 -17.25 25.05
N GLY A 149 -8.82 -16.13 24.72
CA GLY A 149 -8.70 -14.86 25.44
C GLY A 149 -9.77 -14.74 26.53
N GLY A 150 -9.47 -13.96 27.57
CA GLY A 150 -10.38 -13.69 28.71
C GLY A 150 -10.84 -12.24 28.81
N SER A 151 -10.77 -11.46 27.72
CA SER A 151 -11.17 -10.04 27.72
C SER A 151 -12.62 -9.86 27.26
N THR A 152 -13.34 -9.01 28.01
CA THR A 152 -14.77 -8.69 27.84
C THR A 152 -15.02 -7.75 26.66
N LEU A 153 -16.29 -7.61 26.25
CA LEU A 153 -16.66 -6.59 25.25
C LEU A 153 -16.32 -5.17 25.72
N THR A 154 -16.49 -4.86 27.01
CA THR A 154 -16.20 -3.53 27.56
C THR A 154 -14.70 -3.21 27.55
N GLN A 155 -13.83 -4.18 27.85
CA GLN A 155 -12.38 -4.01 27.64
C GLN A 155 -12.02 -3.85 26.15
N GLN A 156 -12.69 -4.60 25.27
CA GLN A 156 -12.47 -4.43 23.83
C GLN A 156 -12.91 -3.03 23.35
N LEU A 157 -14.00 -2.48 23.90
CA LEU A 157 -14.49 -1.13 23.63
C LEU A 157 -13.50 -0.05 24.14
N ALA A 158 -13.07 -0.13 25.40
CA ALA A 158 -12.07 0.78 25.97
C ALA A 158 -10.81 0.87 25.07
N LYS A 159 -10.27 -0.29 24.69
CA LYS A 159 -9.14 -0.40 23.77
C LYS A 159 -9.42 0.16 22.36
N ASN A 160 -10.66 0.11 21.88
CA ASN A 160 -11.04 0.61 20.54
C ASN A 160 -11.38 2.12 20.52
N LEU A 161 -11.63 2.73 21.68
CA LEU A 161 -11.96 4.16 21.80
C LEU A 161 -10.74 5.01 22.16
N PHE A 162 -9.93 4.55 23.14
CA PHE A 162 -9.02 5.45 23.87
C PHE A 162 -7.52 5.13 23.73
N LEU A 163 -7.13 3.96 23.19
CA LEU A 163 -5.78 3.42 23.36
C LEU A 163 -5.11 2.99 22.04
N THR A 164 -3.79 3.10 21.94
CA THR A 164 -3.03 2.70 20.74
C THR A 164 -2.90 1.17 20.62
N PHE A 165 -2.47 0.69 19.45
CA PHE A 165 -2.40 -0.75 19.16
C PHE A 165 -1.24 -1.49 19.85
N ASP A 166 -0.32 -0.78 20.49
CA ASP A 166 0.91 -1.31 21.10
C ASP A 166 0.65 -2.24 22.29
N ARG A 167 1.34 -3.38 22.33
CA ARG A 167 1.10 -4.45 23.31
C ARG A 167 2.00 -4.31 24.55
N SER A 168 1.75 -3.28 25.36
CA SER A 168 2.40 -3.14 26.67
C SER A 168 1.54 -3.69 27.82
N PHE A 169 2.14 -3.82 29.00
CA PHE A 169 1.42 -4.18 30.23
C PHE A 169 0.64 -2.97 30.78
N GLU A 170 1.21 -1.76 30.70
CA GLU A 170 0.58 -0.49 31.10
C GLU A 170 -0.79 -0.34 30.42
N ARG A 171 -0.82 -0.50 29.08
CA ARG A 171 -2.07 -0.42 28.31
C ARG A 171 -3.12 -1.41 28.77
N LYS A 172 -2.75 -2.58 29.30
CA LYS A 172 -3.73 -3.56 29.81
C LYS A 172 -4.31 -3.17 31.17
N VAL A 173 -3.60 -2.35 31.97
CA VAL A 173 -4.12 -1.68 33.17
C VAL A 173 -5.04 -0.51 32.76
N GLN A 174 -4.67 0.27 31.75
CA GLN A 174 -5.52 1.32 31.19
C GLN A 174 -6.84 0.74 30.60
N GLU A 175 -6.76 -0.36 29.84
CA GLU A 175 -7.93 -1.12 29.35
C GLU A 175 -8.86 -1.58 30.49
N LEU A 176 -8.30 -1.87 31.67
CA LEU A 176 -9.07 -2.26 32.87
C LEU A 176 -9.78 -1.05 33.49
N LEU A 177 -9.04 0.01 33.80
CA LEU A 177 -9.59 1.23 34.41
C LEU A 177 -10.69 1.86 33.55
N LEU A 178 -10.44 2.01 32.25
CA LEU A 178 -11.42 2.52 31.29
C LEU A 178 -12.62 1.58 31.11
N SER A 179 -12.46 0.27 31.32
CA SER A 179 -13.61 -0.64 31.30
C SER A 179 -14.53 -0.43 32.52
N PHE A 180 -14.01 -0.10 33.70
CA PHE A 180 -14.85 0.26 34.84
C PHE A 180 -15.53 1.61 34.65
N TRP A 181 -14.82 2.60 34.09
CA TRP A 181 -15.42 3.90 33.75
C TRP A 181 -16.54 3.79 32.71
N LEU A 182 -16.40 2.94 31.69
CA LEU A 182 -17.47 2.67 30.74
C LEU A 182 -18.71 2.05 31.40
N GLU A 183 -18.53 1.15 32.36
CA GLU A 183 -19.62 0.44 33.04
C GLU A 183 -20.31 1.29 34.14
N THR A 184 -19.64 2.30 34.68
CA THR A 184 -20.28 3.33 35.52
C THR A 184 -20.99 4.41 34.71
N SER A 185 -20.51 4.71 33.49
CA SER A 185 -21.01 5.82 32.67
C SER A 185 -22.08 5.43 31.65
N PHE A 186 -22.16 4.15 31.26
CA PHE A 186 -23.05 3.68 30.20
C PHE A 186 -23.76 2.36 30.59
N THR A 187 -25.01 2.21 30.15
CA THR A 187 -25.75 0.95 30.30
C THR A 187 -25.16 -0.15 29.41
N LYS A 188 -25.44 -1.42 29.73
CA LYS A 188 -25.04 -2.58 28.90
C LYS A 188 -25.50 -2.46 27.44
N GLU A 189 -26.69 -1.91 27.21
CA GLU A 189 -27.20 -1.65 25.86
C GLU A 189 -26.39 -0.56 25.13
N GLN A 190 -26.11 0.55 25.81
CA GLN A 190 -25.26 1.63 25.28
C GLN A 190 -23.84 1.15 24.96
N ILE A 191 -23.24 0.31 25.81
CA ILE A 191 -21.92 -0.31 25.58
C ILE A 191 -21.95 -1.21 24.34
N LEU A 192 -23.00 -2.01 24.14
CA LEU A 192 -23.17 -2.82 22.92
C LEU A 192 -23.33 -1.96 21.67
N THR A 193 -24.13 -0.89 21.74
CA THR A 193 -24.33 0.06 20.63
C THR A 193 -23.06 0.83 20.29
N LEU A 194 -22.31 1.32 21.29
CA LEU A 194 -21.01 1.97 21.08
C LEU A 194 -19.99 1.01 20.45
N TYR A 195 -19.90 -0.23 20.96
CA TYR A 195 -19.04 -1.27 20.38
C TYR A 195 -19.42 -1.58 18.93
N LEU A 196 -20.70 -1.84 18.65
CA LEU A 196 -21.17 -2.19 17.32
C LEU A 196 -21.11 -1.04 16.32
N ASN A 197 -21.16 0.23 16.76
CA ASN A 197 -20.96 1.40 15.91
C ASN A 197 -19.49 1.79 15.71
N ARG A 198 -18.57 1.41 16.62
CA ARG A 198 -17.13 1.76 16.52
C ARG A 198 -16.25 0.65 15.94
N VAL A 199 -16.61 -0.63 16.08
CA VAL A 199 -15.70 -1.74 15.75
C VAL A 199 -15.49 -1.92 14.23
N TYR A 200 -14.28 -2.33 13.86
CA TYR A 200 -13.86 -2.55 12.47
C TYR A 200 -14.34 -3.90 11.93
N PHE A 201 -15.07 -3.88 10.81
CA PHE A 201 -15.57 -5.09 10.13
C PHE A 201 -14.78 -5.44 8.85
N GLY A 202 -13.65 -4.78 8.59
CA GLY A 202 -12.83 -5.04 7.41
C GLY A 202 -13.22 -4.19 6.19
N ALA A 203 -12.40 -4.22 5.14
CA ALA A 203 -12.63 -3.49 3.89
C ALA A 203 -12.90 -1.97 4.06
N GLY A 204 -12.34 -1.34 5.09
CA GLY A 204 -12.58 0.08 5.42
C GLY A 204 -13.85 0.36 6.22
N THR A 205 -14.68 -0.65 6.49
CA THR A 205 -15.96 -0.48 7.21
C THR A 205 -15.78 -0.45 8.72
N TYR A 206 -16.25 0.62 9.35
CA TYR A 206 -16.38 0.76 10.80
C TYR A 206 -17.85 0.95 11.14
N GLY A 207 -18.29 0.27 12.19
CA GLY A 207 -19.71 0.22 12.55
C GLY A 207 -20.52 -0.79 11.74
N ILE A 208 -21.50 -1.39 12.41
CA ILE A 208 -22.29 -2.51 11.90
C ILE A 208 -23.15 -2.12 10.68
N GLN A 209 -23.69 -0.91 10.65
CA GLN A 209 -24.49 -0.39 9.52
C GLN A 209 -23.64 -0.27 8.24
N SER A 210 -22.39 0.18 8.37
CA SER A 210 -21.41 0.25 7.29
C SER A 210 -21.09 -1.14 6.75
N ALA A 211 -20.91 -2.12 7.64
CA ALA A 211 -20.65 -3.51 7.29
C ALA A 211 -21.86 -4.19 6.61
N ALA A 212 -23.07 -3.99 7.15
CA ALA A 212 -24.32 -4.51 6.60
C ALA A 212 -24.53 -4.02 5.15
N ASN A 213 -24.38 -2.72 4.93
CA ASN A 213 -24.48 -2.12 3.59
C ASN A 213 -23.36 -2.59 2.65
N HIS A 214 -22.10 -2.63 3.11
CA HIS A 214 -20.96 -3.01 2.26
C HIS A 214 -20.99 -4.48 1.81
N TYR A 215 -21.31 -5.42 2.71
CA TYR A 215 -21.28 -6.85 2.40
C TYR A 215 -22.60 -7.36 1.81
N PHE A 216 -23.75 -6.75 2.14
CA PHE A 216 -25.07 -7.28 1.76
C PHE A 216 -25.98 -6.27 1.03
N GLY A 217 -25.64 -4.97 1.00
CA GLY A 217 -26.43 -3.94 0.31
C GLY A 217 -27.78 -3.65 0.96
N LYS A 218 -27.87 -3.73 2.30
CA LYS A 218 -29.10 -3.56 3.10
C LYS A 218 -28.78 -3.00 4.51
N PRO A 219 -29.75 -2.38 5.21
CA PRO A 219 -29.56 -1.89 6.58
C PRO A 219 -29.39 -3.03 7.60
N VAL A 220 -28.87 -2.71 8.78
CA VAL A 220 -28.62 -3.64 9.89
C VAL A 220 -29.88 -4.39 10.31
N SER A 221 -31.03 -3.71 10.35
CA SER A 221 -32.34 -4.26 10.70
C SER A 221 -32.83 -5.35 9.74
N ALA A 222 -32.28 -5.42 8.52
CA ALA A 222 -32.60 -6.42 7.51
C ALA A 222 -31.60 -7.60 7.46
N LEU A 223 -30.65 -7.71 8.40
CA LEU A 223 -29.70 -8.83 8.47
C LEU A 223 -30.40 -10.14 8.86
N LYS A 224 -30.14 -11.22 8.11
CA LYS A 224 -30.51 -12.59 8.51
C LYS A 224 -29.56 -13.09 9.60
N LEU A 225 -29.97 -14.15 10.31
CA LEU A 225 -29.13 -14.88 11.28
C LEU A 225 -27.76 -15.30 10.70
N TYR A 226 -27.69 -15.72 9.43
CA TYR A 226 -26.41 -16.02 8.78
C TYR A 226 -25.51 -14.78 8.66
N ASP A 227 -26.10 -13.64 8.30
CA ASP A 227 -25.38 -12.39 8.05
C ASP A 227 -24.84 -11.83 9.38
N ALA A 228 -25.68 -11.88 10.42
CA ALA A 228 -25.31 -11.56 11.79
C ALA A 228 -24.13 -12.41 12.28
N ALA A 229 -24.22 -13.74 12.13
CA ALA A 229 -23.15 -14.66 12.49
C ALA A 229 -21.88 -14.45 11.66
N LEU A 230 -22.00 -14.02 10.40
CA LEU A 230 -20.85 -13.71 9.54
C LEU A 230 -20.14 -12.45 10.03
N LEU A 231 -20.88 -11.36 10.27
CA LEU A 231 -20.32 -10.07 10.71
C LEU A 231 -19.62 -10.18 12.07
N VAL A 232 -20.25 -10.85 13.04
CA VAL A 232 -19.60 -11.21 14.32
C VAL A 232 -18.38 -12.10 14.10
N GLY A 233 -18.44 -13.00 13.12
CA GLY A 233 -17.32 -13.83 12.71
C GLY A 233 -16.07 -13.02 12.31
N LEU A 234 -16.25 -11.85 11.68
CA LEU A 234 -15.15 -11.00 11.22
C LEU A 234 -14.32 -10.42 12.37
N LEU A 235 -14.96 -10.03 13.47
CA LEU A 235 -14.37 -9.23 14.58
C LEU A 235 -13.01 -9.75 15.07
N LYS A 236 -12.85 -11.07 15.19
CA LYS A 236 -11.61 -11.71 15.65
C LYS A 236 -10.38 -11.47 14.74
N ALA A 237 -10.59 -11.26 13.44
CA ALA A 237 -9.54 -10.88 12.49
C ALA A 237 -10.16 -10.38 11.16
N PRO A 238 -10.65 -9.13 11.08
CA PRO A 238 -11.54 -8.70 10.00
C PRO A 238 -10.94 -8.84 8.60
N SER A 239 -9.67 -8.47 8.42
CA SER A 239 -8.94 -8.62 7.15
C SER A 239 -8.69 -10.08 6.75
N ARG A 240 -8.64 -11.02 7.71
CA ARG A 240 -8.41 -12.45 7.45
C ARG A 240 -9.72 -13.17 7.07
N TYR A 241 -10.80 -12.89 7.80
CA TYR A 241 -12.11 -13.53 7.60
C TYR A 241 -13.02 -12.79 6.62
N ASN A 242 -12.56 -11.69 6.01
CA ASN A 242 -13.30 -10.92 5.02
C ASN A 242 -13.87 -11.82 3.90
N PRO A 243 -15.20 -11.80 3.65
CA PRO A 243 -15.87 -12.72 2.73
C PRO A 243 -15.56 -12.46 1.24
N ILE A 244 -15.04 -11.27 0.91
CA ILE A 244 -14.71 -10.85 -0.45
C ILE A 244 -13.31 -11.36 -0.84
N ILE A 245 -12.38 -11.36 0.13
CA ILE A 245 -10.99 -11.78 -0.06
C ILE A 245 -10.84 -13.29 0.18
N ASN A 246 -11.45 -13.83 1.25
CA ASN A 246 -11.29 -15.22 1.69
C ASN A 246 -12.64 -15.91 1.97
N PRO A 247 -13.46 -16.22 0.94
CA PRO A 247 -14.82 -16.74 1.12
C PRO A 247 -14.92 -17.98 2.02
N GLU A 248 -14.03 -18.97 1.85
CA GLU A 248 -14.09 -20.22 2.63
C GLU A 248 -13.64 -20.05 4.10
N LEU A 249 -12.68 -19.16 4.38
CA LEU A 249 -12.33 -18.81 5.76
C LEU A 249 -13.48 -18.08 6.45
N SER A 250 -14.17 -17.20 5.71
CA SER A 250 -15.36 -16.50 6.19
C SER A 250 -16.46 -17.50 6.54
N LYS A 251 -16.86 -18.37 5.60
CA LYS A 251 -17.86 -19.44 5.83
C LYS A 251 -17.54 -20.33 7.03
N LYS A 252 -16.28 -20.77 7.18
CA LYS A 252 -15.84 -21.61 8.32
C LYS A 252 -15.95 -20.84 9.65
N ARG A 253 -15.60 -19.55 9.68
CA ARG A 253 -15.73 -18.71 10.88
C ARG A 253 -17.20 -18.38 11.19
N THR A 254 -18.05 -18.14 10.19
CA THR A 254 -19.51 -17.98 10.34
C THR A 254 -20.14 -19.22 10.99
N ARG A 255 -19.77 -20.42 10.52
CA ARG A 255 -20.25 -21.67 11.14
C ARG A 255 -19.85 -21.75 12.62
N GLN A 256 -18.62 -21.37 12.97
CA GLN A 256 -18.17 -21.38 14.36
C GLN A 256 -19.00 -20.45 15.26
N VAL A 257 -19.49 -19.32 14.73
CA VAL A 257 -20.39 -18.41 15.46
C VAL A 257 -21.77 -19.04 15.68
N LEU A 258 -22.33 -19.71 14.67
CA LEU A 258 -23.60 -20.45 14.84
C LEU A 258 -23.45 -21.61 15.84
N GLU A 259 -22.34 -22.35 15.79
CA GLU A 259 -21.99 -23.39 16.78
C GLU A 259 -21.84 -22.80 18.20
N ASN A 260 -21.29 -21.59 18.34
CA ASN A 260 -21.22 -20.89 19.61
C ASN A 260 -22.60 -20.52 20.16
N MET A 261 -23.54 -20.06 19.31
CA MET A 261 -24.91 -19.73 19.71
C MET A 261 -25.68 -20.94 20.21
N VAL A 262 -25.57 -22.08 19.50
CA VAL A 262 -26.14 -23.37 19.97
C VAL A 262 -25.51 -23.77 21.30
N SER A 263 -24.17 -23.67 21.40
CA SER A 263 -23.41 -23.96 22.63
C SER A 263 -23.63 -22.94 23.77
N ALA A 264 -24.47 -21.93 23.57
CA ALA A 264 -24.87 -20.94 24.57
C ALA A 264 -26.39 -20.95 24.84
N GLY A 265 -27.13 -21.92 24.27
CA GLY A 265 -28.59 -21.99 24.40
C GLY A 265 -29.36 -20.89 23.67
N LYS A 266 -28.70 -20.16 22.76
CA LYS A 266 -29.27 -19.01 22.01
C LYS A 266 -29.78 -19.36 20.61
N LEU A 267 -29.69 -20.63 20.21
CA LEU A 267 -30.11 -21.12 18.89
C LEU A 267 -30.28 -22.64 18.92
N SER A 268 -31.26 -23.20 18.20
CA SER A 268 -31.37 -24.67 18.07
C SER A 268 -30.37 -25.23 17.05
N SER A 269 -30.02 -26.52 17.17
CA SER A 269 -29.17 -27.19 16.17
C SER A 269 -29.80 -27.24 14.78
N THR A 270 -31.14 -27.26 14.70
CA THR A 270 -31.92 -27.20 13.46
C THR A 270 -31.84 -25.83 12.82
N ASP A 271 -32.01 -24.76 13.57
CA ASP A 271 -31.99 -23.38 13.05
C ASP A 271 -30.58 -22.97 12.60
N ALA A 272 -29.55 -23.39 13.34
CA ALA A 272 -28.15 -23.21 12.94
C ALA A 272 -27.84 -23.89 11.59
N LYS A 273 -28.38 -25.10 11.36
CA LYS A 273 -28.26 -25.81 10.07
C LYS A 273 -29.09 -25.13 8.97
N SER A 274 -30.26 -24.61 9.30
CA SER A 274 -31.14 -23.88 8.38
C SER A 274 -30.49 -22.57 7.90
N ALA A 275 -30.04 -21.72 8.82
CA ALA A 275 -29.35 -20.47 8.51
C ALA A 275 -28.04 -20.67 7.72
N TYR A 276 -27.30 -21.76 7.97
CA TYR A 276 -26.11 -22.07 7.15
C TYR A 276 -26.46 -22.49 5.70
N ARG A 277 -27.69 -22.96 5.45
CA ARG A 277 -28.21 -23.25 4.10
C ARG A 277 -28.76 -21.99 3.44
N ASP A 278 -29.61 -21.24 4.13
CA ASP A 278 -30.12 -19.90 3.72
C ASP A 278 -29.08 -18.78 3.95
N ARG A 279 -27.91 -18.96 3.35
CA ARG A 279 -26.83 -17.97 3.36
C ARG A 279 -27.12 -16.84 2.38
N SER A 280 -27.04 -15.58 2.81
CA SER A 280 -27.15 -14.45 1.88
C SER A 280 -26.01 -14.44 0.86
N ILE A 281 -26.32 -14.01 -0.36
CA ILE A 281 -25.32 -13.69 -1.37
C ILE A 281 -24.62 -12.39 -0.96
N ILE A 282 -23.29 -12.40 -0.90
CA ILE A 282 -22.48 -11.21 -0.61
C ILE A 282 -22.58 -10.25 -1.82
N ARG A 283 -23.32 -9.15 -1.66
CA ARG A 283 -23.65 -8.19 -2.73
C ARG A 283 -22.61 -7.09 -2.89
N VAL A 284 -21.34 -7.46 -3.02
CA VAL A 284 -20.31 -6.46 -3.37
C VAL A 284 -20.60 -5.95 -4.78
N LYS A 285 -20.70 -4.62 -4.96
CA LYS A 285 -20.45 -4.03 -6.30
C LYS A 285 -19.06 -4.48 -6.72
N LYS A 286 -18.96 -5.15 -7.88
CA LYS A 286 -17.73 -5.82 -8.33
C LYS A 286 -16.69 -4.77 -8.76
N ILE A 287 -15.98 -4.16 -7.81
CA ILE A 287 -14.87 -3.23 -8.07
C ILE A 287 -13.67 -4.07 -8.58
N VAL A 288 -13.75 -4.47 -9.85
CA VAL A 288 -12.73 -5.29 -10.54
C VAL A 288 -11.61 -4.39 -11.04
N SER A 289 -10.81 -3.91 -10.10
CA SER A 289 -9.44 -3.45 -10.30
C SER A 289 -8.71 -3.64 -8.97
N ARG A 290 -7.45 -4.07 -9.02
CA ARG A 290 -6.57 -4.07 -7.83
C ARG A 290 -5.44 -3.05 -7.96
N GLY A 291 -5.18 -2.53 -9.16
CA GLY A 291 -4.14 -1.54 -9.45
C GLY A 291 -4.53 -0.09 -9.22
N HIS A 292 -5.83 0.27 -9.25
CA HIS A 292 -6.30 1.65 -9.00
C HIS A 292 -5.86 2.21 -7.64
N ARG A 293 -5.43 1.35 -6.71
CA ARG A 293 -4.96 1.76 -5.39
C ARG A 293 -3.72 2.65 -5.42
N TYR A 294 -2.82 2.49 -6.41
CA TYR A 294 -1.70 3.41 -6.59
C TYR A 294 -2.17 4.84 -6.92
N PHE A 295 -3.19 4.96 -7.78
CA PHE A 295 -3.86 6.25 -8.03
C PHE A 295 -4.58 6.75 -6.78
N ALA A 296 -5.32 5.88 -6.08
CA ALA A 296 -6.10 6.25 -4.90
C ALA A 296 -5.22 6.81 -3.77
N ASP A 297 -4.09 6.16 -3.45
CA ASP A 297 -3.14 6.65 -2.43
C ASP A 297 -2.51 7.99 -2.84
N TRP A 298 -2.12 8.13 -4.12
CA TRP A 298 -1.52 9.35 -4.68
C TRP A 298 -2.50 10.54 -4.70
N VAL A 299 -3.78 10.29 -4.99
CA VAL A 299 -4.84 11.30 -4.92
C VAL A 299 -5.23 11.62 -3.48
N ARG A 300 -5.28 10.63 -2.58
CA ARG A 300 -5.50 10.83 -1.14
C ARG A 300 -4.49 11.82 -0.58
N GLU A 301 -3.20 11.55 -0.79
CA GLU A 301 -2.07 12.41 -0.38
C GLU A 301 -2.27 13.87 -0.86
N ARG A 302 -2.54 14.06 -2.16
CA ARG A 302 -2.81 15.38 -2.75
C ARG A 302 -4.08 16.04 -2.20
N SER A 303 -5.15 15.29 -1.96
CA SER A 303 -6.43 15.82 -1.46
C SER A 303 -6.35 16.32 -0.01
N VAL A 304 -5.43 15.77 0.78
CA VAL A 304 -5.10 16.28 2.12
C VAL A 304 -4.25 17.56 1.99
N ALA A 305 -3.25 17.58 1.10
CA ALA A 305 -2.40 18.74 0.87
C ALA A 305 -3.16 19.97 0.31
N TYR A 306 -4.16 19.77 -0.55
CA TYR A 306 -4.99 20.87 -1.09
C TYR A 306 -5.98 21.45 -0.08
N VAL A 307 -6.34 20.70 0.96
CA VAL A 307 -7.29 21.10 2.00
C VAL A 307 -6.78 20.60 3.36
N PRO A 308 -5.71 21.20 3.91
CA PRO A 308 -5.23 20.87 5.26
C PRO A 308 -6.31 21.20 6.29
N ASN A 309 -6.30 20.46 7.41
CA ASN A 309 -7.06 20.74 8.64
C ASN A 309 -8.61 20.83 8.54
N PHE A 310 -9.23 20.66 7.36
CA PHE A 310 -10.69 20.66 7.23
C PHE A 310 -11.32 19.46 7.98
N PRO A 311 -12.22 19.68 8.96
CA PRO A 311 -12.82 18.62 9.76
C PRO A 311 -13.97 17.91 9.03
N GLY A 312 -14.07 16.60 9.24
CA GLY A 312 -15.18 15.77 8.73
C GLY A 312 -15.02 15.25 7.29
N ASP A 313 -15.90 14.31 6.96
CA ASP A 313 -15.87 13.50 5.73
C ASP A 313 -15.84 14.33 4.43
N ARG A 314 -15.09 13.83 3.44
CA ARG A 314 -14.86 14.51 2.15
C ARG A 314 -15.13 13.58 0.97
N LYS A 315 -15.80 14.11 -0.05
CA LYS A 315 -16.06 13.46 -1.35
C LYS A 315 -15.12 14.09 -2.38
N ILE A 316 -14.22 13.30 -2.95
CA ILE A 316 -13.13 13.75 -3.81
C ILE A 316 -13.43 13.29 -5.24
N SER A 317 -13.77 14.22 -6.13
CA SER A 317 -13.92 13.97 -7.56
C SER A 317 -12.54 13.88 -8.21
N THR A 318 -12.34 12.88 -9.07
CA THR A 318 -11.03 12.57 -9.64
C THR A 318 -11.05 12.45 -11.16
N THR A 319 -9.85 12.42 -11.74
CA THR A 319 -9.61 12.27 -13.18
C THR A 319 -9.66 10.81 -13.68
N ILE A 320 -9.71 9.81 -12.80
CA ILE A 320 -9.52 8.40 -13.21
C ILE A 320 -10.64 7.91 -14.13
N ASP A 321 -10.23 7.25 -15.21
CA ASP A 321 -11.09 6.45 -16.07
C ASP A 321 -10.87 4.97 -15.75
N MET A 322 -11.91 4.28 -15.28
CA MET A 322 -11.80 2.88 -14.86
C MET A 322 -11.65 1.88 -16.02
N VAL A 323 -11.96 2.29 -17.26
CA VAL A 323 -11.73 1.47 -18.47
C VAL A 323 -10.27 1.57 -18.88
N LEU A 324 -9.72 2.78 -18.95
CA LEU A 324 -8.29 3.00 -19.22
C LEU A 324 -7.41 2.43 -18.12
N GLN A 325 -7.77 2.63 -16.84
CA GLN A 325 -7.08 2.02 -15.70
C GLN A 325 -7.00 0.50 -15.81
N ARG A 326 -8.08 -0.15 -16.28
CA ARG A 326 -8.08 -1.60 -16.48
C ARG A 326 -7.25 -2.04 -17.68
N LYS A 327 -7.37 -1.35 -18.83
CA LYS A 327 -6.51 -1.58 -20.01
C LYS A 327 -5.02 -1.45 -19.64
N ALA A 328 -4.67 -0.48 -18.79
CA ALA A 328 -3.31 -0.29 -18.25
C ALA A 328 -2.87 -1.40 -17.28
N GLU A 329 -3.74 -1.85 -16.37
CA GLU A 329 -3.49 -3.00 -15.49
C GLU A 329 -3.22 -4.27 -16.30
N ASP A 330 -4.07 -4.58 -17.30
CA ASP A 330 -3.95 -5.79 -18.11
C ASP A 330 -2.69 -5.76 -19.02
N ALA A 331 -2.32 -4.59 -19.58
CA ALA A 331 -1.06 -4.40 -20.32
C ALA A 331 0.18 -4.60 -19.44
N ILE A 332 0.22 -4.01 -18.23
CA ILE A 332 1.33 -4.18 -17.29
C ILE A 332 1.45 -5.63 -16.82
N GLN A 333 0.34 -6.31 -16.50
CA GLN A 333 0.38 -7.72 -16.09
C GLN A 333 0.83 -8.64 -17.22
N ASN A 334 0.48 -8.37 -18.48
CA ASN A 334 0.98 -9.13 -19.62
C ASN A 334 2.47 -8.87 -19.87
N GLY A 335 2.91 -7.61 -19.84
CA GLY A 335 4.33 -7.25 -19.92
C GLY A 335 5.18 -7.93 -18.84
N LEU A 336 4.70 -7.99 -17.60
CA LEU A 336 5.40 -8.66 -16.49
C LEU A 336 5.47 -10.20 -16.64
N LYS A 337 4.51 -10.83 -17.33
CA LYS A 337 4.61 -12.26 -17.69
C LYS A 337 5.72 -12.47 -18.72
N LEU A 338 5.71 -11.68 -19.80
CA LEU A 338 6.70 -11.76 -20.89
C LEU A 338 8.12 -11.42 -20.42
N GLY A 339 8.27 -10.42 -19.53
CA GLY A 339 9.55 -9.99 -18.99
C GLY A 339 10.16 -10.94 -17.94
N LYS A 340 9.41 -11.91 -17.41
CA LYS A 340 9.85 -12.78 -16.30
C LYS A 340 11.16 -13.53 -16.62
N SER A 341 11.31 -14.06 -17.82
CA SER A 341 12.53 -14.75 -18.27
C SER A 341 13.75 -13.82 -18.38
N ARG A 342 13.51 -12.51 -18.57
CA ARG A 342 14.54 -11.47 -18.68
C ARG A 342 14.86 -10.79 -17.33
N LYS A 343 14.47 -11.40 -16.21
CA LYS A 343 14.58 -10.83 -14.84
C LYS A 343 13.83 -9.50 -14.64
N VAL A 344 12.78 -9.22 -15.42
CA VAL A 344 11.90 -8.07 -15.13
C VAL A 344 11.09 -8.38 -13.88
N GLU A 345 11.15 -7.48 -12.91
CA GLU A 345 10.54 -7.69 -11.59
C GLU A 345 9.34 -6.78 -11.38
N GLN A 346 9.49 -5.51 -11.77
CA GLN A 346 8.50 -4.44 -11.64
C GLN A 346 8.28 -3.73 -12.97
N ALA A 347 7.09 -3.15 -13.10
CA ALA A 347 6.72 -2.28 -14.20
C ALA A 347 5.71 -1.25 -13.70
N ALA A 348 5.71 -0.07 -14.32
CA ALA A 348 4.82 1.04 -13.99
C ALA A 348 4.30 1.70 -15.27
N MET A 349 3.09 2.27 -15.20
CA MET A 349 2.46 3.02 -16.27
C MET A 349 1.78 4.28 -15.72
N VAL A 350 1.88 5.38 -16.46
CA VAL A 350 1.08 6.60 -16.28
C VAL A 350 0.39 6.89 -17.60
N VAL A 351 -0.89 7.26 -17.55
CA VAL A 351 -1.64 7.75 -18.70
C VAL A 351 -2.22 9.12 -18.35
N LEU A 352 -1.92 10.12 -19.17
CA LEU A 352 -2.41 11.49 -19.10
C LEU A 352 -3.30 11.80 -20.30
N ASP A 353 -4.17 12.79 -20.16
CA ASP A 353 -4.58 13.61 -21.31
C ASP A 353 -3.57 14.75 -21.57
N LYS A 354 -3.76 15.49 -22.67
CA LYS A 354 -2.95 16.67 -23.04
C LYS A 354 -2.95 17.81 -22.02
N THR A 355 -3.90 17.84 -21.07
CA THR A 355 -3.96 18.85 -20.00
C THR A 355 -3.21 18.42 -18.72
N GLY A 356 -2.82 17.14 -18.63
CA GLY A 356 -2.21 16.55 -17.44
C GLY A 356 -3.19 15.86 -16.50
N ALA A 357 -4.45 15.65 -16.89
CA ALA A 357 -5.36 14.84 -16.10
C ALA A 357 -4.86 13.39 -16.09
N VAL A 358 -4.53 12.84 -14.93
CA VAL A 358 -4.07 11.44 -14.83
C VAL A 358 -5.28 10.51 -14.98
N LEU A 359 -5.44 9.90 -16.15
CA LEU A 359 -6.56 9.02 -16.47
C LEU A 359 -6.36 7.60 -15.94
N ALA A 360 -5.11 7.14 -15.87
CA ALA A 360 -4.73 5.85 -15.28
C ALA A 360 -3.33 5.89 -14.66
N MET A 361 -3.12 5.09 -13.62
CA MET A 361 -1.82 4.91 -12.96
C MET A 361 -1.64 3.48 -12.43
N VAL A 362 -0.51 2.88 -12.75
CA VAL A 362 -0.05 1.58 -12.21
C VAL A 362 1.36 1.78 -11.65
N GLY A 363 1.52 1.72 -10.32
CA GLY A 363 2.77 2.01 -9.61
C GLY A 363 3.67 0.79 -9.33
N GLY A 364 3.31 -0.39 -9.82
CA GLY A 364 4.04 -1.63 -9.56
C GLY A 364 3.21 -2.88 -9.78
N LYS A 365 3.87 -4.04 -9.69
CA LYS A 365 3.30 -5.36 -10.01
C LYS A 365 2.09 -5.76 -9.16
N ASN A 366 2.07 -5.41 -7.87
CA ASN A 366 0.94 -5.70 -6.98
C ASN A 366 0.97 -4.79 -5.73
N HIS A 367 0.01 -3.87 -5.65
CA HIS A 367 -0.15 -2.91 -4.54
C HIS A 367 -0.23 -3.59 -3.16
N ALA A 368 -0.88 -4.76 -3.07
CA ALA A 368 -1.06 -5.47 -1.81
C ALA A 368 0.22 -6.09 -1.23
N HIS A 369 1.30 -6.19 -2.03
CA HIS A 369 2.64 -6.57 -1.55
C HIS A 369 3.61 -5.38 -1.47
N SER A 370 3.40 -4.33 -2.27
CA SER A 370 4.27 -3.16 -2.30
C SER A 370 3.47 -1.90 -2.65
N GLN A 371 3.24 -1.06 -1.64
CA GLN A 371 2.53 0.22 -1.79
C GLN A 371 3.40 1.33 -2.41
N PHE A 372 4.73 1.13 -2.45
CA PHE A 372 5.68 2.04 -3.10
C PHE A 372 5.27 2.28 -4.55
N ASN A 373 5.00 3.53 -4.91
CA ASN A 373 4.41 3.90 -6.18
C ASN A 373 5.49 4.32 -7.18
N ARG A 374 5.96 3.37 -7.99
CA ARG A 374 7.05 3.59 -8.97
C ARG A 374 6.68 4.54 -10.10
N ALA A 375 5.40 4.85 -10.27
CA ALA A 375 4.98 5.90 -11.20
C ALA A 375 5.34 7.31 -10.71
N THR A 376 5.48 7.52 -9.39
CA THR A 376 5.54 8.86 -8.79
C THR A 376 6.68 9.06 -7.78
N GLN A 377 7.02 8.02 -7.01
CA GLN A 377 8.02 8.02 -5.93
C GLN A 377 9.37 7.45 -6.36
N ALA A 378 9.42 6.57 -7.36
CA ALA A 378 10.69 6.07 -7.88
C ALA A 378 11.31 7.13 -8.80
N LEU A 379 12.36 7.78 -8.32
CA LEU A 379 13.34 8.44 -9.16
C LEU A 379 14.20 7.34 -9.81
N ARG A 380 14.36 7.41 -11.14
CA ARG A 380 15.20 6.51 -11.93
C ARG A 380 15.79 7.24 -13.14
N GLN A 381 16.90 6.72 -13.66
CA GLN A 381 17.57 7.26 -14.85
C GLN A 381 16.71 7.05 -16.12
N PRO A 382 16.16 8.11 -16.75
CA PRO A 382 15.33 7.99 -17.96
C PRO A 382 16.13 7.54 -19.19
N GLY A 383 17.46 7.68 -19.15
CA GLY A 383 18.32 7.39 -20.29
C GLY A 383 17.95 8.25 -21.50
N SER A 384 17.97 7.65 -22.69
CA SER A 384 17.59 8.33 -23.94
C SER A 384 16.13 8.84 -24.04
N ALA A 385 15.27 8.61 -23.03
CA ALA A 385 13.96 9.27 -22.95
C ALA A 385 14.06 10.76 -22.54
N PHE A 386 15.21 11.22 -22.00
CA PHE A 386 15.43 12.65 -21.74
C PHE A 386 15.68 13.46 -23.03
N LYS A 387 16.08 12.79 -24.13
CA LYS A 387 16.52 13.45 -25.37
C LYS A 387 15.52 14.43 -25.99
N PRO A 388 14.20 14.19 -26.05
CA PRO A 388 13.25 15.15 -26.63
C PRO A 388 13.34 16.55 -26.01
N ILE A 389 13.75 16.68 -24.73
CA ILE A 389 13.93 17.97 -24.06
C ILE A 389 15.19 18.69 -24.58
N VAL A 390 16.28 17.94 -24.80
CA VAL A 390 17.53 18.43 -25.42
C VAL A 390 17.28 18.90 -26.85
N PHE A 391 16.50 18.13 -27.62
CA PHE A 391 16.19 18.45 -29.01
C PHE A 391 15.18 19.60 -29.12
N LEU A 392 14.13 19.67 -28.28
CA LEU A 392 13.24 20.83 -28.21
C LEU A 392 14.01 22.10 -27.82
N ALA A 393 15.00 22.01 -26.93
CA ALA A 393 15.87 23.12 -26.61
C ALA A 393 16.76 23.56 -27.78
N ALA A 394 17.11 22.65 -28.71
CA ALA A 394 17.79 22.99 -29.96
C ALA A 394 16.85 23.69 -30.96
N LEU A 395 15.61 23.21 -31.13
CA LEU A 395 14.59 23.87 -31.96
C LEU A 395 14.32 25.29 -31.42
N LEU A 396 14.19 25.45 -30.11
CA LEU A 396 14.16 26.74 -29.38
C LEU A 396 15.48 27.53 -29.40
N SER A 397 16.48 27.08 -30.18
CA SER A 397 17.75 27.76 -30.44
C SER A 397 18.00 27.98 -31.94
N GLY A 398 16.98 27.81 -32.80
CA GLY A 398 17.07 28.02 -34.24
C GLY A 398 17.62 26.83 -35.04
N PHE A 399 17.75 25.65 -34.43
CA PHE A 399 18.03 24.42 -35.16
C PHE A 399 16.74 23.86 -35.77
N GLU A 400 16.86 23.02 -36.80
CA GLU A 400 15.73 22.40 -37.50
C GLU A 400 15.95 20.87 -37.65
N PRO A 401 14.91 20.06 -37.96
CA PRO A 401 15.04 18.60 -38.07
C PRO A 401 16.14 18.13 -39.03
N GLY A 402 16.33 18.87 -40.14
CA GLY A 402 17.37 18.63 -41.14
C GLY A 402 18.76 19.20 -40.80
N THR A 403 18.94 19.91 -39.68
CA THR A 403 20.26 20.44 -39.31
C THR A 403 21.25 19.30 -39.05
N MET A 404 22.40 19.34 -39.71
CA MET A 404 23.41 18.30 -39.60
C MET A 404 24.27 18.47 -38.34
N ILE A 405 24.58 17.36 -37.67
CA ILE A 405 25.42 17.32 -36.47
C ILE A 405 26.45 16.18 -36.55
N PRO A 406 27.70 16.38 -36.10
CA PRO A 406 28.70 15.32 -36.15
C PRO A 406 28.38 14.15 -35.20
N ASP A 407 28.37 12.93 -35.75
CA ASP A 407 28.38 11.69 -34.99
C ASP A 407 29.74 10.99 -35.20
N SER A 408 30.76 11.64 -34.68
CA SER A 408 32.18 11.25 -34.74
C SER A 408 32.80 11.32 -33.32
N PRO A 409 33.96 10.67 -33.06
CA PRO A 409 34.56 10.59 -31.72
C PRO A 409 34.62 11.92 -30.95
N LEU A 410 34.21 11.87 -29.69
CA LEU A 410 34.12 13.00 -28.77
C LEU A 410 34.79 12.65 -27.44
N LYS A 411 35.58 13.58 -26.89
CA LYS A 411 36.14 13.53 -25.53
C LYS A 411 35.81 14.86 -24.83
N ILE A 412 35.31 14.80 -23.59
CA ILE A 412 34.99 15.95 -22.73
C ILE A 412 35.57 15.67 -21.34
N GLY A 413 36.60 16.41 -20.92
CA GLY A 413 37.46 15.93 -19.83
C GLY A 413 37.97 14.53 -20.17
N ASP A 414 37.94 13.58 -19.24
CA ASP A 414 38.26 12.18 -19.54
C ASP A 414 37.09 11.32 -20.03
N TRP A 415 35.89 11.90 -20.16
CA TRP A 415 34.72 11.17 -20.62
C TRP A 415 34.62 11.11 -22.14
N ALA A 416 34.52 9.89 -22.68
CA ALA A 416 34.34 9.62 -24.11
C ALA A 416 33.01 8.88 -24.35
N PRO A 417 31.89 9.58 -24.63
CA PRO A 417 30.61 8.94 -24.91
C PRO A 417 30.67 8.09 -26.18
N ARG A 418 29.86 7.02 -26.21
CA ARG A 418 29.73 6.11 -27.37
C ARG A 418 28.25 5.84 -27.70
N ASN A 419 27.98 5.53 -28.95
CA ASN A 419 26.68 5.04 -29.40
C ASN A 419 26.45 3.59 -28.95
N PHE A 420 25.19 3.18 -28.85
CA PHE A 420 24.80 1.87 -28.32
C PHE A 420 25.30 0.69 -29.17
N ASP A 421 25.42 0.88 -30.48
CA ASP A 421 25.98 -0.07 -31.44
C ASP A 421 27.51 0.00 -31.57
N GLY A 422 28.16 0.89 -30.81
CA GLY A 422 29.59 1.15 -30.86
C GLY A 422 30.08 1.87 -32.13
N LYS A 423 29.20 2.28 -33.04
CA LYS A 423 29.56 2.84 -34.35
C LYS A 423 29.35 4.34 -34.44
N PHE A 424 30.10 4.97 -35.35
CA PHE A 424 29.99 6.38 -35.71
C PHE A 424 29.34 6.52 -37.09
N ARG A 425 28.71 7.67 -37.36
CA ARG A 425 28.06 7.99 -38.64
C ARG A 425 28.70 9.19 -39.34
N ASN A 426 29.73 9.78 -38.74
CA ASN A 426 30.42 11.02 -39.12
C ASN A 426 29.53 12.26 -39.05
N LEU A 427 28.40 12.29 -39.76
CA LEU A 427 27.47 13.41 -39.83
C LEU A 427 26.03 12.88 -40.03
N VAL A 428 25.10 13.33 -39.19
CA VAL A 428 23.69 12.88 -39.18
C VAL A 428 22.74 14.07 -39.07
N SER A 429 21.49 13.94 -39.50
CA SER A 429 20.47 14.98 -39.24
C SER A 429 19.99 14.93 -37.78
N LEU A 430 19.40 16.03 -37.26
CA LEU A 430 18.80 15.99 -35.92
C LEU A 430 17.65 14.99 -35.85
N LYS A 431 16.84 14.86 -36.91
CA LYS A 431 15.77 13.86 -37.02
C LYS A 431 16.31 12.44 -36.88
N GLU A 432 17.31 12.07 -37.66
CA GLU A 432 17.98 10.77 -37.59
C GLU A 432 18.61 10.54 -36.20
N ALA A 433 19.30 11.54 -35.65
CA ALA A 433 19.94 11.46 -34.34
C ALA A 433 18.95 11.20 -33.19
N LEU A 434 17.71 11.71 -33.28
CA LEU A 434 16.67 11.40 -32.30
C LEU A 434 16.03 10.02 -32.58
N ALA A 435 15.68 9.72 -33.83
CA ALA A 435 15.04 8.47 -34.25
C ALA A 435 15.89 7.23 -33.91
N MET A 436 17.15 7.25 -34.36
CA MET A 436 18.17 6.23 -34.07
C MET A 436 18.80 6.42 -32.68
N SER A 437 18.47 7.51 -31.99
CA SER A 437 18.83 7.77 -30.59
C SER A 437 20.35 7.83 -30.35
N TYR A 438 21.13 8.35 -31.30
CA TYR A 438 22.59 8.44 -31.19
C TYR A 438 23.02 9.31 -30.00
N ASN A 439 24.02 8.83 -29.26
CA ASN A 439 24.48 9.42 -28.00
C ASN A 439 25.44 10.59 -28.26
N VAL A 440 26.40 10.40 -29.17
CA VAL A 440 27.46 11.40 -29.37
C VAL A 440 26.92 12.66 -30.03
N ALA A 441 26.06 12.51 -31.04
CA ALA A 441 25.24 13.60 -31.57
C ALA A 441 24.44 14.34 -30.46
N SER A 442 23.76 13.61 -29.56
CA SER A 442 22.97 14.22 -28.47
C SER A 442 23.83 15.02 -27.48
N VAL A 443 25.01 14.52 -27.13
CA VAL A 443 25.96 15.23 -26.25
C VAL A 443 26.48 16.50 -26.93
N ARG A 444 26.89 16.42 -28.21
CA ARG A 444 27.31 17.61 -28.98
C ARG A 444 26.18 18.65 -29.09
N LEU A 445 24.93 18.21 -29.27
CA LEU A 445 23.78 19.11 -29.33
C LEU A 445 23.58 19.84 -28.00
N SER A 446 23.64 19.10 -26.89
CA SER A 446 23.56 19.65 -25.54
C SER A 446 24.68 20.66 -25.24
N THR A 447 25.91 20.38 -25.67
CA THR A 447 27.03 21.33 -25.57
C THR A 447 26.82 22.59 -26.41
N LYS A 448 26.28 22.47 -27.65
CA LYS A 448 25.96 23.63 -28.51
C LYS A 448 24.81 24.49 -27.98
N VAL A 449 23.79 23.89 -27.37
CA VAL A 449 22.58 24.57 -26.87
C VAL A 449 22.78 25.18 -25.47
N GLY A 450 23.69 24.62 -24.67
CA GLY A 450 23.93 25.00 -23.28
C GLY A 450 23.02 24.25 -22.32
N ARG A 451 23.62 23.51 -21.38
CA ARG A 451 22.90 22.66 -20.43
C ARG A 451 21.96 23.44 -19.50
N ALA A 452 22.37 24.61 -19.03
CA ALA A 452 21.49 25.51 -18.26
C ALA A 452 20.19 25.89 -19.01
N LYS A 453 20.22 26.04 -20.34
CA LYS A 453 19.00 26.28 -21.17
C LYS A 453 18.11 25.04 -21.21
N ILE A 454 18.71 23.85 -21.34
CA ILE A 454 18.01 22.56 -21.33
C ILE A 454 17.35 22.31 -19.97
N ILE A 455 18.06 22.53 -18.87
CA ILE A 455 17.54 22.42 -17.49
C ILE A 455 16.37 23.38 -17.28
N LYS A 456 16.49 24.65 -17.69
CA LYS A 456 15.41 25.65 -17.62
C LYS A 456 14.18 25.23 -18.42
N ILE A 457 14.35 24.60 -19.58
CA ILE A 457 13.25 24.07 -20.40
C ILE A 457 12.62 22.82 -19.74
N ALA A 458 13.42 21.90 -19.22
CA ALA A 458 12.93 20.72 -18.49
C ALA A 458 12.04 21.10 -17.29
N HIS A 459 12.44 22.10 -16.51
CA HIS A 459 11.64 22.64 -15.42
C HIS A 459 10.34 23.30 -15.91
N ARG A 460 10.38 24.07 -17.01
CA ARG A 460 9.16 24.61 -17.64
C ARG A 460 8.22 23.50 -18.15
N MET A 461 8.75 22.34 -18.54
CA MET A 461 7.99 21.16 -18.97
C MET A 461 7.45 20.31 -17.79
N GLY A 462 7.59 20.76 -16.54
CA GLY A 462 7.03 20.09 -15.36
C GLY A 462 7.95 19.08 -14.67
N ILE A 463 9.22 18.95 -15.09
CA ILE A 463 10.21 18.12 -14.40
C ILE A 463 10.76 18.90 -13.20
N VAL A 464 10.28 18.57 -12.00
CA VAL A 464 10.70 19.23 -10.74
C VAL A 464 11.84 18.51 -9.99
N SER A 465 12.30 17.36 -10.49
CA SER A 465 13.49 16.69 -9.93
C SER A 465 14.76 17.48 -10.22
N LYS A 466 15.78 17.32 -9.36
CA LYS A 466 17.11 17.90 -9.57
C LYS A 466 17.73 17.36 -10.87
N LEU A 467 18.22 18.26 -11.68
CA LEU A 467 18.99 17.96 -12.89
C LEU A 467 20.41 18.51 -12.70
N ASP A 468 21.41 17.70 -13.01
CA ASP A 468 22.81 18.02 -12.79
C ASP A 468 23.41 18.62 -14.07
N ASP A 469 24.20 19.69 -13.96
CA ASP A 469 24.80 20.40 -15.10
C ASP A 469 26.05 19.66 -15.65
N GLU A 470 25.88 18.37 -15.90
CA GLU A 470 26.93 17.44 -16.34
C GLU A 470 26.84 17.16 -17.85
N PRO A 471 27.96 16.94 -18.55
CA PRO A 471 27.96 16.54 -19.97
C PRO A 471 27.10 15.30 -20.27
N SER A 472 26.91 14.43 -19.27
CA SER A 472 26.09 13.22 -19.37
C SER A 472 24.57 13.47 -19.29
N LEU A 473 24.10 14.65 -18.87
CA LEU A 473 22.67 15.01 -18.77
C LEU A 473 21.92 14.76 -20.10
N ALA A 474 22.58 14.98 -21.23
CA ALA A 474 22.05 14.75 -22.57
C ALA A 474 21.63 13.28 -22.84
N LEU A 475 22.10 12.36 -21.99
CA LEU A 475 21.84 10.93 -22.05
C LEU A 475 20.90 10.46 -20.92
N GLY A 476 20.34 11.38 -20.13
CA GLY A 476 19.37 11.09 -19.07
C GLY A 476 19.97 10.38 -17.85
N THR A 477 21.06 10.93 -17.31
CA THR A 477 21.77 10.41 -16.13
C THR A 477 21.22 10.92 -14.79
N SER A 478 20.71 12.14 -14.72
CA SER A 478 19.92 12.62 -13.56
C SER A 478 18.57 11.90 -13.50
N GLU A 479 18.08 11.62 -12.29
CA GLU A 479 16.90 10.79 -12.07
C GLU A 479 15.59 11.57 -12.03
N VAL A 480 14.54 11.00 -12.62
CA VAL A 480 13.18 11.58 -12.66
C VAL A 480 12.15 10.50 -12.35
N SER A 481 10.94 10.89 -11.93
CA SER A 481 9.82 9.95 -11.81
C SER A 481 9.03 9.84 -13.12
N LEU A 482 8.43 8.68 -13.38
CA LEU A 482 7.68 8.40 -14.61
C LEU A 482 6.59 9.46 -14.89
N LEU A 483 5.88 9.91 -13.84
CA LEU A 483 4.87 10.95 -13.93
C LEU A 483 5.42 12.29 -14.46
N GLN A 484 6.60 12.73 -13.97
CA GLN A 484 7.22 13.99 -14.38
C GLN A 484 7.64 13.96 -15.86
N ILE A 485 8.33 12.90 -16.29
CA ILE A 485 8.80 12.81 -17.68
C ILE A 485 7.64 12.57 -18.65
N THR A 486 6.59 11.85 -18.26
CA THR A 486 5.35 11.74 -19.06
C THR A 486 4.63 13.08 -19.19
N ALA A 487 4.65 13.92 -18.14
CA ALA A 487 4.13 15.30 -18.21
C ALA A 487 4.89 16.16 -19.23
N GLY A 488 6.22 16.03 -19.29
CA GLY A 488 7.04 16.72 -20.29
C GLY A 488 6.69 16.33 -21.72
N TYR A 489 6.28 15.08 -21.98
CA TYR A 489 5.80 14.66 -23.30
C TYR A 489 4.38 15.18 -23.57
N ALA A 490 3.52 15.27 -22.55
CA ALA A 490 2.22 15.92 -22.68
C ALA A 490 2.35 17.42 -23.02
N ALA A 491 3.38 18.08 -22.48
CA ALA A 491 3.72 19.46 -22.84
C ALA A 491 4.22 19.61 -24.29
N ILE A 492 4.61 18.54 -24.98
CA ILE A 492 4.83 18.55 -26.44
C ILE A 492 3.49 18.29 -27.16
N ALA A 493 2.80 17.21 -26.77
CA ALA A 493 1.55 16.73 -27.38
C ALA A 493 0.38 17.74 -27.34
N ASN A 494 0.42 18.71 -26.41
CA ASN A 494 -0.61 19.74 -26.22
C ASN A 494 -0.32 21.06 -26.96
N GLY A 495 0.72 21.12 -27.79
CA GLY A 495 1.12 22.34 -28.49
C GLY A 495 2.18 23.17 -27.76
N GLY A 496 2.93 22.63 -26.80
CA GLY A 496 4.00 23.38 -26.15
C GLY A 496 3.58 24.15 -24.90
N HIS A 497 2.49 23.77 -24.22
CA HIS A 497 2.05 24.38 -22.96
C HIS A 497 2.53 23.56 -21.74
N PRO A 498 2.93 24.21 -20.63
CA PRO A 498 3.39 23.52 -19.43
C PRO A 498 2.28 22.65 -18.82
N VAL A 499 2.64 21.44 -18.39
CA VAL A 499 1.70 20.45 -17.83
C VAL A 499 2.02 20.18 -16.36
N GLU A 500 1.01 20.33 -15.51
CA GLU A 500 1.05 19.94 -14.09
C GLU A 500 0.12 18.73 -13.88
N PRO A 501 0.66 17.50 -13.69
CA PRO A 501 -0.17 16.31 -13.57
C PRO A 501 -1.06 16.29 -12.33
N TYR A 502 -2.37 16.14 -12.55
CA TYR A 502 -3.37 16.25 -11.49
C TYR A 502 -4.32 15.06 -11.45
N GLY A 503 -4.74 14.70 -10.23
CA GLY A 503 -5.68 13.61 -9.96
C GLY A 503 -7.00 14.05 -9.33
N VAL A 504 -7.03 15.22 -8.69
CA VAL A 504 -8.23 15.82 -8.07
C VAL A 504 -8.82 16.86 -9.01
N THR A 505 -10.11 16.79 -9.28
CA THR A 505 -10.87 17.84 -9.98
C THR A 505 -11.64 18.71 -8.99
N GLU A 506 -12.22 18.12 -7.93
CA GLU A 506 -13.08 18.81 -6.96
C GLU A 506 -13.06 18.05 -5.62
N ILE A 507 -13.23 18.77 -4.50
CA ILE A 507 -13.44 18.18 -3.16
C ILE A 507 -14.65 18.85 -2.54
N THR A 508 -15.63 18.06 -2.09
CA THR A 508 -16.85 18.55 -1.45
C THR A 508 -17.05 17.94 -0.06
N SER A 509 -17.79 18.65 0.80
CA SER A 509 -18.18 18.20 2.15
C SER A 509 -19.37 17.22 2.12
N ARG A 510 -19.72 16.62 3.26
CA ARG A 510 -20.94 15.81 3.46
C ARG A 510 -22.22 16.55 3.01
N GLY A 511 -22.28 17.87 3.16
CA GLY A 511 -23.37 18.74 2.68
C GLY A 511 -23.19 19.27 1.24
N GLU A 512 -22.43 18.56 0.40
CA GLU A 512 -22.09 18.86 -1.01
C GLU A 512 -21.42 20.22 -1.32
N LYS A 513 -21.26 21.12 -0.33
CA LYS A 513 -20.47 22.36 -0.45
C LYS A 513 -19.08 22.07 -1.00
N VAL A 514 -18.72 22.74 -2.09
CA VAL A 514 -17.38 22.69 -2.70
C VAL A 514 -16.37 23.38 -1.78
N ILE A 515 -15.29 22.67 -1.48
CA ILE A 515 -14.17 23.12 -0.63
C ILE A 515 -12.95 23.45 -1.51
N TYR A 516 -12.68 22.60 -2.51
CA TYR A 516 -11.65 22.79 -3.52
C TYR A 516 -12.20 22.47 -4.91
N LYS A 517 -11.78 23.21 -5.92
CA LYS A 517 -12.03 22.92 -7.33
C LYS A 517 -10.81 23.33 -8.15
N ARG A 518 -10.26 22.42 -8.96
CA ARG A 518 -9.11 22.75 -9.81
C ARG A 518 -9.52 23.80 -10.82
N ARG A 519 -8.82 24.94 -10.80
CA ARG A 519 -8.84 25.90 -11.91
C ARG A 519 -7.89 25.38 -12.98
N SER A 520 -8.35 25.33 -14.23
CA SER A 520 -7.46 25.11 -15.37
C SER A 520 -6.86 26.44 -15.78
N GLN A 521 -5.54 26.53 -15.79
CA GLN A 521 -4.78 27.67 -16.30
C GLN A 521 -3.60 27.12 -17.09
N LEU A 522 -3.64 27.28 -18.41
CA LEU A 522 -2.49 26.97 -19.26
C LEU A 522 -1.41 28.02 -18.99
N GLY A 523 -0.25 27.58 -18.49
CA GLY A 523 0.87 28.47 -18.26
C GLY A 523 1.48 29.02 -19.58
N PRO A 524 2.39 30.01 -19.48
CA PRO A 524 2.98 30.66 -20.64
C PRO A 524 3.73 29.67 -21.51
N ARG A 525 3.38 29.66 -22.81
CA ARG A 525 3.78 28.69 -23.82
C ARG A 525 5.31 28.54 -23.90
N ILE A 526 5.77 27.29 -23.97
CA ILE A 526 7.18 26.89 -23.96
C ILE A 526 7.80 27.03 -25.36
N ALA A 527 7.09 26.57 -26.38
CA ALA A 527 7.52 26.54 -27.78
C ALA A 527 6.34 26.77 -28.74
N SER A 528 6.61 27.33 -29.92
CA SER A 528 5.61 27.72 -30.92
C SER A 528 5.03 26.53 -31.70
N ASN A 529 4.06 26.81 -32.59
CA ASN A 529 3.54 25.78 -33.50
C ASN A 529 4.65 25.18 -34.39
N LYS A 530 5.66 25.97 -34.80
CA LYS A 530 6.75 25.51 -35.67
C LYS A 530 7.64 24.50 -34.94
N GLU A 531 8.20 24.87 -33.80
CA GLU A 531 9.07 23.97 -33.03
C GLU A 531 8.34 22.71 -32.56
N ILE A 532 7.05 22.80 -32.22
CA ILE A 532 6.28 21.62 -31.81
C ILE A 532 5.97 20.70 -33.00
N ALA A 533 5.64 21.24 -34.18
CA ALA A 533 5.48 20.42 -35.38
C ALA A 533 6.78 19.69 -35.76
N ALA A 534 7.92 20.39 -35.72
CA ALA A 534 9.24 19.80 -35.92
C ALA A 534 9.58 18.73 -34.86
N MET A 535 9.26 18.97 -33.58
CA MET A 535 9.46 18.01 -32.49
C MET A 535 8.58 16.76 -32.65
N ASN A 536 7.36 16.92 -33.16
CA ASN A 536 6.44 15.81 -33.46
C ASN A 536 7.00 14.95 -34.60
N GLU A 537 7.33 15.54 -35.76
CA GLU A 537 7.93 14.83 -36.91
C GLU A 537 9.12 13.96 -36.48
N MET A 538 10.02 14.54 -35.68
CA MET A 538 11.21 13.85 -35.20
C MET A 538 10.93 12.71 -34.19
N MET A 539 9.77 12.70 -33.53
CA MET A 539 9.34 11.63 -32.62
C MET A 539 8.39 10.60 -33.25
N GLU A 540 7.72 10.94 -34.36
CA GLU A 540 7.04 9.98 -35.23
C GLU A 540 8.08 9.10 -35.94
N GLU A 541 9.16 9.71 -36.45
CA GLU A 541 10.31 9.01 -37.07
C GLU A 541 10.95 7.96 -36.11
N VAL A 542 10.93 8.20 -34.79
CA VAL A 542 11.41 7.21 -33.80
C VAL A 542 10.61 5.91 -33.89
N ILE A 543 9.29 5.98 -34.08
CA ILE A 543 8.42 4.81 -34.16
C ILE A 543 8.51 4.20 -35.57
N LEU A 544 8.41 5.02 -36.62
CA LEU A 544 8.37 4.56 -38.02
C LEU A 544 9.70 3.91 -38.48
N ALA A 545 10.82 4.63 -38.38
CA ALA A 545 12.11 4.21 -38.89
C ALA A 545 13.14 3.87 -37.79
N GLY A 546 13.00 4.49 -36.62
CA GLY A 546 13.99 4.48 -35.55
C GLY A 546 13.89 3.35 -34.53
N THR A 547 14.29 3.68 -33.30
CA THR A 547 14.41 2.74 -32.17
C THR A 547 13.09 2.28 -31.56
N GLY A 548 11.96 2.89 -31.93
CA GLY A 548 10.65 2.73 -31.29
C GLY A 548 9.69 1.75 -31.96
N LYS A 549 10.09 0.98 -32.98
CA LYS A 549 9.18 0.19 -33.84
C LYS A 549 8.18 -0.72 -33.14
N GLN A 550 8.48 -1.25 -31.95
CA GLN A 550 7.50 -2.05 -31.18
C GLN A 550 6.36 -1.21 -30.54
N ALA A 551 6.43 0.12 -30.66
CA ALA A 551 5.39 1.06 -30.28
C ALA A 551 4.47 1.45 -31.46
N ASP A 552 4.65 0.89 -32.66
CA ASP A 552 3.68 1.10 -33.73
C ASP A 552 2.30 0.55 -33.34
N ILE A 553 1.26 1.26 -33.78
CA ILE A 553 -0.16 1.04 -33.50
C ILE A 553 -1.03 1.21 -34.77
N GLY A 554 -0.41 1.30 -35.96
CA GLY A 554 -1.11 1.42 -37.25
C GLY A 554 -1.82 2.77 -37.47
N ARG A 555 -1.42 3.82 -36.74
CA ARG A 555 -1.93 5.19 -36.85
C ARG A 555 -0.89 6.19 -36.31
N GLN A 556 -1.06 7.48 -36.61
CA GLN A 556 -0.14 8.54 -36.17
C GLN A 556 0.10 8.49 -34.65
N ALA A 557 1.38 8.33 -34.29
CA ALA A 557 1.87 8.22 -32.93
C ALA A 557 3.31 8.75 -32.86
N ALA A 558 3.63 9.47 -31.80
CA ALA A 558 4.97 10.00 -31.57
C ALA A 558 5.49 9.52 -30.21
N GLY A 559 6.77 9.19 -30.11
CA GLY A 559 7.33 8.74 -28.83
C GLY A 559 8.84 8.57 -28.83
N LYS A 560 9.39 8.13 -27.69
CA LYS A 560 10.83 7.94 -27.53
C LYS A 560 11.18 6.86 -26.51
N THR A 561 12.17 6.06 -26.89
CA THR A 561 12.81 5.01 -26.11
C THR A 561 13.81 5.55 -25.08
N GLY A 562 13.81 4.98 -23.89
CA GLY A 562 14.86 5.16 -22.87
C GLY A 562 15.42 3.83 -22.40
N THR A 563 16.72 3.76 -22.10
CA THR A 563 17.38 2.61 -21.48
C THR A 563 18.53 3.14 -20.64
N SER A 564 18.65 2.75 -19.37
CA SER A 564 19.77 3.12 -18.51
C SER A 564 20.95 2.14 -18.66
N GLN A 565 22.14 2.56 -18.23
CA GLN A 565 23.37 1.78 -18.44
C GLN A 565 23.28 0.41 -17.75
N GLY A 566 23.63 -0.65 -18.48
CA GLY A 566 23.58 -2.03 -17.96
C GLY A 566 22.15 -2.58 -17.81
N HIS A 567 21.16 -2.05 -18.53
CA HIS A 567 19.77 -2.55 -18.54
C HIS A 567 19.07 -2.57 -17.16
N ARG A 568 19.35 -1.60 -16.29
CA ARG A 568 18.69 -1.47 -14.98
C ARG A 568 17.24 -0.97 -15.11
N ASP A 569 17.03 -0.06 -16.05
CA ASP A 569 15.76 0.58 -16.34
C ASP A 569 15.54 0.64 -17.86
N ALA A 570 14.31 0.40 -18.30
CA ALA A 570 13.91 0.56 -19.69
C ALA A 570 12.56 1.28 -19.77
N TRP A 571 12.45 2.21 -20.72
CA TRP A 571 11.35 3.17 -20.81
C TRP A 571 10.82 3.27 -22.24
N PHE A 572 9.51 3.45 -22.36
CA PHE A 572 8.91 4.04 -23.54
C PHE A 572 7.87 5.08 -23.12
N ILE A 573 7.93 6.26 -23.74
CA ILE A 573 6.98 7.34 -23.49
C ILE A 573 6.55 7.89 -24.86
N GLY A 574 5.26 8.10 -25.05
CA GLY A 574 4.71 8.57 -26.31
C GLY A 574 3.22 8.93 -26.21
N TYR A 575 2.67 9.44 -27.31
CA TYR A 575 1.28 9.87 -27.40
C TYR A 575 0.66 9.56 -28.77
N ALA A 576 -0.66 9.38 -28.76
CA ALA A 576 -1.50 9.29 -29.96
C ALA A 576 -2.94 9.69 -29.62
N GLY A 577 -3.61 10.40 -30.52
CA GLY A 577 -4.92 11.00 -30.24
C GLY A 577 -4.85 12.00 -29.07
N GLU A 578 -5.70 11.81 -28.06
CA GLU A 578 -5.73 12.61 -26.83
C GLU A 578 -4.92 12.02 -25.66
N LEU A 579 -4.33 10.83 -25.83
CA LEU A 579 -3.66 10.10 -24.77
C LEU A 579 -2.13 10.22 -24.84
N VAL A 580 -1.52 10.49 -23.69
CA VAL A 580 -0.07 10.48 -23.48
C VAL A 580 0.24 9.41 -22.45
N ALA A 581 1.01 8.39 -22.81
CA ALA A 581 1.33 7.27 -21.93
C ALA A 581 2.84 7.07 -21.78
N GLY A 582 3.26 6.83 -20.55
CA GLY A 582 4.63 6.48 -20.19
C GLY A 582 4.67 5.12 -19.51
N VAL A 583 5.66 4.30 -19.88
CA VAL A 583 5.91 2.96 -19.33
C VAL A 583 7.37 2.86 -18.88
N TRP A 584 7.57 2.33 -17.67
CA TRP A 584 8.86 1.91 -17.14
C TRP A 584 8.82 0.42 -16.79
N VAL A 585 9.93 -0.29 -17.02
CA VAL A 585 10.19 -1.62 -16.46
C VAL A 585 11.59 -1.67 -15.87
N GLY A 586 11.76 -2.43 -14.78
CA GLY A 586 13.02 -2.51 -14.05
C GLY A 586 12.98 -3.44 -12.85
N ARG A 587 13.96 -3.24 -11.95
CA ARG A 587 14.08 -3.93 -10.66
C ARG A 587 14.23 -2.92 -9.51
N ASP A 588 13.67 -3.26 -8.36
CA ASP A 588 13.70 -2.38 -7.17
C ASP A 588 15.14 -2.23 -6.64
N ASP A 589 15.94 -3.30 -6.69
CA ASP A 589 17.37 -3.33 -6.34
C ASP A 589 18.30 -2.63 -7.36
N ALA A 590 17.73 -2.02 -8.41
CA ALA A 590 18.44 -1.37 -9.52
C ALA A 590 19.50 -2.26 -10.22
N SER A 591 19.38 -3.59 -10.13
CA SER A 591 20.27 -4.50 -10.84
C SER A 591 19.78 -4.83 -12.26
N SER A 592 20.69 -5.34 -13.09
CA SER A 592 20.47 -5.57 -14.52
C SER A 592 19.37 -6.58 -14.87
N MET A 593 18.49 -6.17 -15.79
CA MET A 593 17.65 -7.07 -16.58
C MET A 593 18.45 -7.67 -17.75
N ILE A 594 17.97 -8.79 -18.31
CA ILE A 594 18.65 -9.49 -19.41
C ILE A 594 18.14 -8.95 -20.76
N GLY A 595 18.92 -8.06 -21.39
CA GLY A 595 18.64 -7.59 -22.75
C GLY A 595 17.28 -6.88 -22.89
N VAL A 596 16.89 -6.10 -21.88
CA VAL A 596 15.67 -5.29 -21.91
C VAL A 596 16.03 -3.86 -22.26
N THR A 597 15.42 -3.32 -23.30
CA THR A 597 15.62 -1.96 -23.80
C THR A 597 14.28 -1.27 -23.98
N GLY A 598 14.28 0.07 -24.04
CA GLY A 598 13.06 0.87 -24.20
C GLY A 598 12.24 0.54 -25.44
N GLY A 599 12.91 0.24 -26.56
CA GLY A 599 12.28 -0.19 -27.82
C GLY A 599 11.84 -1.65 -27.85
N GLY A 600 12.03 -2.38 -26.74
CA GLY A 600 11.52 -3.74 -26.54
C GLY A 600 10.28 -3.73 -25.65
N LEU A 601 10.38 -4.38 -24.49
CA LEU A 601 9.23 -4.63 -23.61
C LEU A 601 8.39 -3.39 -23.23
N PRO A 602 8.97 -2.21 -22.90
CA PRO A 602 8.18 -1.01 -22.60
C PRO A 602 7.37 -0.51 -23.81
N ALA A 603 7.98 -0.51 -25.01
CA ALA A 603 7.30 -0.15 -26.26
C ALA A 603 6.16 -1.12 -26.59
N ALA A 604 6.38 -2.43 -26.41
CA ALA A 604 5.34 -3.44 -26.60
C ALA A 604 4.17 -3.31 -25.59
N ILE A 605 4.46 -3.00 -24.33
CA ILE A 605 3.42 -2.71 -23.31
C ILE A 605 2.65 -1.43 -23.67
N TRP A 606 3.35 -0.40 -24.14
CA TRP A 606 2.74 0.86 -24.59
C TRP A 606 1.83 0.63 -25.80
N SER A 607 2.30 -0.11 -26.83
CA SER A 607 1.50 -0.46 -28.00
C SER A 607 0.26 -1.27 -27.60
N GLN A 608 0.41 -2.32 -26.78
CA GLN A 608 -0.72 -3.12 -26.29
C GLN A 608 -1.76 -2.25 -25.55
N PHE A 609 -1.31 -1.30 -24.72
CA PHE A 609 -2.22 -0.37 -24.07
C PHE A 609 -2.91 0.57 -25.06
N MET A 610 -2.16 1.24 -25.94
CA MET A 610 -2.68 2.27 -26.84
C MET A 610 -3.58 1.69 -27.93
N GLN A 611 -3.29 0.49 -28.45
CA GLN A 611 -4.18 -0.22 -29.37
C GLN A 611 -5.53 -0.54 -28.74
N GLU A 612 -5.56 -0.94 -27.46
CA GLU A 612 -6.83 -1.14 -26.75
C GLU A 612 -7.49 0.19 -26.36
N ALA A 613 -6.72 1.20 -25.95
CA ALA A 613 -7.22 2.48 -25.45
C ALA A 613 -7.82 3.38 -26.54
N LEU A 614 -7.40 3.19 -27.80
CA LEU A 614 -7.87 3.94 -28.97
C LEU A 614 -8.80 3.09 -29.89
N LYS A 615 -9.51 2.13 -29.29
CA LYS A 615 -10.78 1.54 -29.75
C LYS A 615 -11.91 2.14 -28.95
#